data_AF-A0A9W9ZSL7-F1
#
_entry.id   AF-A0A9W9ZSL7-F1
#
_cell.length_a   1.000
_cell.length_b   1.000
_cell.length_c   1.000
_cell.angle_alpha   90.00
_cell.angle_beta   90.00
_cell.angle_gamma   90.00
#
_symmetry.space_group_name_H-M   'P 1'
#
loop_
_entity.id
_entity.type
_entity.pdbx_description
1 polymer ?
#
loop_
_entity_poly.entity_id
_entity_poly.type
_entity_poly.pdbx_seq_one_letter_code
_entity_poly.pdbx_strand_id
1 'polypeptide(L)'
;MLSEPEGNSVSDENSRQVLSLTVHRSLICADMIEHFKDEESMKCELIFTIINERGKQEAGVGVGVNREVFCLFWKEFANAMTIGERERVPFVRHDHFIKEWEAVGRILVKGFISVSYFPLFLSKAFMCYCLFDAEVPDSILLESFMKYLSPVEEELVKDYLVKDCFPENENDECKNSWKGSIAEQESVRRILVVERLKQYPQFQSISSIQGLYDACKPTNKKVLETLEAHPNTEAERDALKFLQRYIRGLDNAKLIQFLRFTTASDALIANKIEIAFTRLEGAACRPIAHTCGPLLELPCTYSNFVELREQFNNILDRNTWEMDIM
;
A
#
# COMPACT_ATOMS: atom_id res chain seq x y z
N MET A 1 -56.52 -28.96 20.85
CA MET A 1 -55.89 -28.96 22.19
C MET A 1 -54.41 -29.22 21.98
N LEU A 2 -53.59 -28.19 22.26
CA LEU A 2 -52.17 -28.25 22.68
C LEU A 2 -51.17 -28.73 21.60
N SER A 3 -50.09 -28.05 21.26
CA SER A 3 -49.49 -26.75 21.62
C SER A 3 -48.23 -26.65 20.74
N GLU A 4 -47.98 -25.48 20.14
CA GLU A 4 -46.73 -25.19 19.40
C GLU A 4 -45.51 -25.18 20.35
N PRO A 5 -44.32 -25.60 19.90
CA PRO A 5 -43.08 -25.18 20.54
C PRO A 5 -42.55 -23.91 19.88
N GLU A 6 -42.61 -22.87 20.70
CA GLU A 6 -41.85 -21.63 20.76
C GLU A 6 -40.66 -21.49 19.79
N GLY A 7 -40.71 -20.39 19.04
CA GLY A 7 -39.59 -19.88 18.26
C GLY A 7 -38.42 -19.52 19.16
N ASN A 8 -37.25 -20.02 18.80
CA ASN A 8 -35.99 -19.49 19.28
C ASN A 8 -35.40 -18.65 18.14
N SER A 9 -35.73 -17.36 18.12
CA SER A 9 -35.01 -16.37 17.34
C SER A 9 -33.59 -16.30 17.90
N VAL A 10 -32.66 -16.99 17.24
CA VAL A 10 -31.23 -16.74 17.45
C VAL A 10 -30.98 -15.32 16.95
N SER A 11 -30.85 -14.39 17.89
CA SER A 11 -30.44 -13.02 17.66
C SER A 11 -29.01 -13.04 17.11
N ASP A 12 -28.90 -13.01 15.79
CA ASP A 12 -27.67 -12.79 15.06
C ASP A 12 -27.38 -11.28 15.05
N GLU A 13 -26.95 -10.74 16.19
CA GLU A 13 -26.47 -9.36 16.31
C GLU A 13 -25.10 -9.36 16.98
N ASN A 14 -24.09 -9.83 16.24
CA ASN A 14 -22.73 -9.40 16.48
C ASN A 14 -22.48 -8.12 15.65
N SER A 15 -23.22 -7.05 15.95
CA SER A 15 -22.99 -5.75 15.34
C SER A 15 -21.61 -5.26 15.78
N ARG A 16 -20.59 -5.46 14.95
CA ARG A 16 -19.26 -4.87 15.16
C ARG A 16 -19.48 -3.37 15.36
N GLN A 17 -18.97 -2.83 16.46
CA GLN A 17 -19.03 -1.40 16.73
C GLN A 17 -18.38 -0.67 15.56
N VAL A 18 -19.08 0.29 14.96
CA VAL A 18 -18.58 1.11 13.85
C VAL A 18 -18.11 2.44 14.41
N LEU A 19 -16.92 2.87 14.01
CA LEU A 19 -16.30 4.15 14.38
C LEU A 19 -16.06 5.00 13.13
N SER A 20 -16.70 6.17 13.09
CA SER A 20 -16.55 7.13 12.00
C SER A 20 -15.42 8.10 12.31
N LEU A 21 -14.41 8.17 11.43
CA LEU A 21 -13.22 9.01 11.59
C LEU A 21 -13.15 10.03 10.45
N THR A 22 -12.88 11.28 10.78
CA THR A 22 -12.65 12.34 9.80
C THR A 22 -11.16 12.61 9.68
N VAL A 23 -10.65 12.66 8.45
CA VAL A 23 -9.24 12.93 8.15
C VAL A 23 -9.11 13.96 7.04
N HIS A 24 -8.08 14.80 7.10
CA HIS A 24 -7.81 15.84 6.11
C HIS A 24 -6.66 15.43 5.21
N ARG A 25 -6.77 15.62 3.89
CA ARG A 25 -5.67 15.28 2.95
C ARG A 25 -4.35 15.94 3.34
N SER A 26 -4.38 17.21 3.73
CA SER A 26 -3.19 17.99 4.10
C SER A 26 -2.60 17.64 5.47
N LEU A 27 -3.33 16.89 6.32
CA LEU A 27 -2.94 16.54 7.69
C LEU A 27 -3.09 15.04 7.97
N ILE A 28 -3.16 14.20 6.93
CA ILE A 28 -3.52 12.78 7.02
C ILE A 28 -2.65 12.01 8.02
N CYS A 29 -1.35 12.33 8.08
CA CYS A 29 -0.42 11.71 9.02
C CYS A 29 -0.76 12.06 10.48
N ALA A 30 -0.99 13.35 10.77
CA ALA A 30 -1.32 13.82 12.10
C ALA A 30 -2.70 13.31 12.56
N ASP A 31 -3.71 13.40 11.70
CA ASP A 31 -5.08 12.96 12.01
C ASP A 31 -5.13 11.45 12.31
N MET A 32 -4.47 10.64 11.47
CA MET A 32 -4.42 9.20 11.68
C MET A 32 -3.66 8.84 12.96
N ILE A 33 -2.53 9.48 13.25
CA ILE A 33 -1.81 9.25 14.51
C ILE A 33 -2.72 9.57 15.70
N GLU A 34 -3.41 10.71 15.68
CA GLU A 34 -4.32 11.10 16.76
C GLU A 34 -5.46 10.07 16.97
N HIS A 35 -6.14 9.64 15.90
CA HIS A 35 -7.22 8.65 15.96
C HIS A 35 -6.76 7.26 16.45
N PHE A 36 -5.47 6.96 16.39
CA PHE A 36 -4.91 5.67 16.79
C PHE A 36 -4.05 5.73 18.06
N LYS A 37 -4.00 6.89 18.75
CA LYS A 37 -3.37 7.01 20.08
C LYS A 37 -4.02 6.11 21.11
N ASP A 38 -5.32 5.88 20.99
CA ASP A 38 -6.09 4.95 21.82
C ASP A 38 -6.43 3.64 21.09
N GLU A 39 -6.76 2.59 21.84
CA GLU A 39 -7.04 1.27 21.27
C GLU A 39 -8.46 1.11 20.68
N GLU A 40 -9.33 2.12 20.80
CA GLU A 40 -10.73 2.02 20.34
C GLU A 40 -10.82 1.71 18.83
N SER A 41 -10.00 2.38 18.01
CA SER A 41 -9.89 2.16 16.57
C SER A 41 -9.50 0.73 16.20
N MET A 42 -8.84 0.00 17.11
CA MET A 42 -8.49 -1.41 16.89
C MET A 42 -9.68 -2.36 17.09
N LYS A 43 -10.70 -1.96 17.86
CA LYS A 43 -11.86 -2.79 18.22
C LYS A 43 -13.07 -2.56 17.30
N CYS A 44 -13.09 -1.45 16.58
CA CYS A 44 -14.22 -1.05 15.74
C CYS A 44 -13.98 -1.31 14.26
N GLU A 45 -15.05 -1.45 13.47
CA GLU A 45 -14.98 -1.24 12.03
C GLU A 45 -14.85 0.26 11.74
N LEU A 46 -13.93 0.64 10.86
CA LEU A 46 -13.64 2.06 10.59
C LEU A 46 -14.35 2.52 9.33
N ILE A 47 -15.00 3.68 9.41
CA ILE A 47 -15.51 4.41 8.25
C ILE A 47 -14.83 5.76 8.20
N PHE A 48 -14.11 6.03 7.11
CA PHE A 48 -13.42 7.30 6.95
C PHE A 48 -14.25 8.31 6.14
N THR A 49 -14.17 9.57 6.57
CA THR A 49 -14.59 10.74 5.81
C THR A 49 -13.35 11.57 5.50
N ILE A 50 -13.09 11.85 4.22
CA ILE A 50 -11.95 12.65 3.78
C ILE A 50 -12.39 14.10 3.57
N ILE A 51 -11.63 15.03 4.14
CA ILE A 51 -11.72 16.46 3.84
C ILE A 51 -10.60 16.84 2.87
N ASN A 52 -10.98 17.38 1.71
CA ASN A 52 -10.04 17.80 0.67
C ASN A 52 -9.28 19.09 1.06
N GLU A 53 -8.34 19.50 0.21
CA GLU A 53 -7.49 20.68 0.41
C GLU A 53 -8.28 22.01 0.53
N ARG A 54 -9.55 22.02 0.09
CA ARG A 54 -10.44 23.19 0.17
C ARG A 54 -11.34 23.17 1.41
N GLY A 55 -11.13 22.22 2.33
CA GLY A 55 -11.97 22.05 3.52
C GLY A 55 -13.35 21.46 3.22
N LYS A 56 -13.55 20.82 2.07
CA LYS A 56 -14.82 20.18 1.70
C LYS A 56 -14.74 18.67 1.89
N GLN A 57 -15.83 18.10 2.36
CA GLN A 57 -15.99 16.65 2.44
C GLN A 57 -16.06 16.04 1.04
N GLU A 58 -15.24 15.02 0.80
CA GLU A 58 -15.31 14.18 -0.40
C GLU A 58 -16.52 13.26 -0.32
N ALA A 59 -17.12 12.99 -1.47
CA ALA A 59 -18.34 12.20 -1.55
C ALA A 59 -18.07 10.70 -1.31
N GLY A 60 -16.89 10.21 -1.68
CA GLY A 60 -16.55 8.79 -1.65
C GLY A 60 -16.78 8.14 -0.28
N VAL A 61 -17.21 6.87 -0.32
CA VAL A 61 -17.44 6.04 0.88
C VAL A 61 -17.00 4.59 0.63
N GLY A 62 -16.84 3.82 1.70
CA GLY A 62 -16.60 2.38 1.65
C GLY A 62 -15.13 1.97 1.61
N VAL A 63 -14.87 0.70 1.28
CA VAL A 63 -13.54 0.09 1.42
C VAL A 63 -12.47 0.75 0.57
N GLY A 64 -12.82 1.30 -0.61
CA GLY A 64 -11.91 2.05 -1.46
C GLY A 64 -11.40 3.32 -0.78
N VAL A 65 -12.26 4.03 -0.04
CA VAL A 65 -11.87 5.21 0.75
C VAL A 65 -11.02 4.81 1.94
N ASN A 66 -11.39 3.75 2.67
CA ASN A 66 -10.57 3.27 3.78
C ASN A 66 -9.15 2.94 3.33
N ARG A 67 -9.02 2.26 2.20
CA ARG A 67 -7.74 1.90 1.59
C ARG A 67 -6.94 3.11 1.11
N GLU A 68 -7.60 4.09 0.49
CA GLU A 68 -6.97 5.37 0.13
C GLU A 68 -6.40 6.06 1.37
N VAL A 69 -7.14 6.10 2.49
CA VAL A 69 -6.66 6.71 3.74
C VAL A 69 -5.39 6.03 4.27
N PHE A 70 -5.34 4.69 4.31
CA PHE A 70 -4.12 3.98 4.72
C PHE A 70 -2.97 4.23 3.73
N CYS A 71 -3.23 4.20 2.42
CA CYS A 71 -2.21 4.46 1.41
C CYS A 71 -1.66 5.90 1.51
N LEU A 72 -2.52 6.90 1.69
CA LEU A 72 -2.13 8.30 1.88
C LEU A 72 -1.33 8.51 3.16
N PHE A 73 -1.76 7.89 4.27
CA PHE A 73 -1.00 7.91 5.53
C PHE A 73 0.43 7.41 5.31
N TRP A 74 0.59 6.23 4.71
CA TRP A 74 1.89 5.61 4.52
C TRP A 74 2.77 6.34 3.52
N LYS A 75 2.18 6.96 2.49
CA LYS A 75 2.88 7.85 1.55
C LYS A 75 3.46 9.08 2.25
N GLU A 76 2.67 9.76 3.07
CA GLU A 76 3.14 10.95 3.81
C GLU A 76 4.14 10.55 4.91
N PHE A 77 3.88 9.44 5.62
CA PHE A 77 4.80 8.89 6.62
C PHE A 77 6.18 8.56 6.02
N ALA A 78 6.22 7.95 4.83
CA ALA A 78 7.47 7.65 4.14
C ALA A 78 8.33 8.91 3.91
N ASN A 79 7.71 10.05 3.64
CA ASN A 79 8.44 11.30 3.38
C ASN A 79 8.82 12.03 4.68
N ALA A 80 7.94 12.04 5.68
CA ALA A 80 8.11 12.86 6.87
C ALA A 80 8.87 12.17 8.03
N MET A 81 8.82 10.83 8.08
CA MET A 81 9.16 10.05 9.28
C MET A 81 10.10 8.87 9.01
N THR A 82 10.70 8.78 7.81
CA THR A 82 11.62 7.68 7.47
C THR A 82 12.87 8.17 6.76
N ILE A 83 13.91 7.33 6.77
CA ILE A 83 15.17 7.53 6.06
C ILE A 83 15.45 6.34 5.14
N GLY A 84 16.22 6.59 4.08
CA GLY A 84 16.52 5.63 3.04
C GLY A 84 15.77 5.90 1.73
N GLU A 85 16.05 5.08 0.73
CA GLU A 85 15.62 5.30 -0.64
C GLU A 85 14.49 4.36 -1.03
N ARG A 86 14.81 3.21 -1.65
CA ARG A 86 13.81 2.25 -2.13
C ARG A 86 13.26 1.36 -1.02
N GLU A 87 14.10 1.04 -0.03
CA GLU A 87 13.66 0.54 1.27
C GLU A 87 13.98 1.59 2.32
N ARG A 88 13.04 1.82 3.24
CA ARG A 88 13.16 2.85 4.26
C ARG A 88 12.90 2.30 5.65
N VAL A 89 13.48 2.95 6.63
CA VAL A 89 13.30 2.63 8.04
C VAL A 89 12.80 3.85 8.80
N PRO A 90 11.94 3.69 9.82
CA PRO A 90 11.45 4.83 10.59
C PRO A 90 12.59 5.63 11.22
N PHE A 91 12.51 6.95 11.17
CA PHE A 91 13.49 7.83 11.78
C PHE A 91 13.02 8.23 13.19
N VAL A 92 13.77 7.86 14.23
CA VAL A 92 13.45 8.24 15.62
C VAL A 92 13.62 9.75 15.77
N ARG A 93 12.49 10.46 15.86
CA ARG A 93 12.50 11.87 16.23
C ARG A 93 12.42 12.02 17.74
N HIS A 94 13.11 13.00 18.29
CA HIS A 94 13.09 13.34 19.72
C HIS A 94 11.76 13.96 20.17
N ASP A 95 10.93 14.44 19.24
CA ASP A 95 9.66 15.12 19.49
C ASP A 95 8.44 14.18 19.45
N HIS A 96 8.61 12.92 19.03
CA HIS A 96 7.55 11.91 19.03
C HIS A 96 7.67 11.01 20.24
N PHE A 97 6.62 10.98 21.05
CA PHE A 97 6.58 10.18 22.27
C PHE A 97 6.10 8.75 21.98
N ILE A 98 6.13 7.92 23.02
CA ILE A 98 5.80 6.49 22.95
C ILE A 98 4.42 6.26 22.31
N LYS A 99 3.44 7.12 22.64
CA LYS A 99 2.05 6.97 22.17
C LYS A 99 1.91 7.15 20.65
N GLU A 100 2.65 8.08 20.05
CA GLU A 100 2.61 8.32 18.61
C GLU A 100 3.17 7.10 17.85
N TRP A 101 4.27 6.53 18.32
CA TRP A 101 4.85 5.32 17.71
C TRP A 101 3.98 4.08 17.92
N GLU A 102 3.33 3.94 19.07
CA GLU A 102 2.31 2.91 19.28
C GLU A 102 1.15 3.07 18.30
N ALA A 103 0.70 4.31 18.06
CA ALA A 103 -0.34 4.62 17.07
C ALA A 103 0.09 4.21 15.66
N VAL A 104 1.33 4.52 15.24
CA VAL A 104 1.88 4.07 13.94
C VAL A 104 1.86 2.54 13.82
N GLY A 105 2.26 1.82 14.88
CA GLY A 105 2.18 0.36 14.92
C GLY A 105 0.75 -0.15 14.79
N ARG A 106 -0.21 0.47 15.48
CA ARG A 106 -1.64 0.16 15.37
C ARG A 106 -2.19 0.42 13.97
N ILE A 107 -1.80 1.53 13.33
CA ILE A 107 -2.18 1.86 11.94
C ILE A 107 -1.67 0.80 10.97
N LEU A 108 -0.42 0.34 11.13
CA LEU A 108 0.15 -0.75 10.31
C LEU A 108 -0.69 -2.02 10.42
N VAL A 109 -0.96 -2.46 11.65
CA VAL A 109 -1.76 -3.65 11.93
C VAL A 109 -3.19 -3.48 11.39
N LYS A 110 -3.82 -2.32 11.61
CA LYS A 110 -5.19 -2.08 11.18
C LYS A 110 -5.33 -2.04 9.66
N GLY A 111 -4.41 -1.40 8.96
CA GLY A 111 -4.41 -1.37 7.50
C GLY A 111 -4.32 -2.76 6.89
N PHE A 112 -3.46 -3.61 7.46
CA PHE A 112 -3.34 -5.01 7.04
C PHE A 112 -4.63 -5.80 7.29
N ILE A 113 -5.23 -5.66 8.49
CA ILE A 113 -6.43 -6.42 8.87
C ILE A 113 -7.67 -5.97 8.11
N SER A 114 -7.86 -4.66 7.95
CA SER A 114 -9.13 -4.11 7.45
C SER A 114 -9.19 -4.01 5.94
N VAL A 115 -8.05 -3.77 5.27
CA VAL A 115 -8.03 -3.53 3.82
C VAL A 115 -6.90 -4.27 3.09
N SER A 116 -6.25 -5.23 3.77
CA SER A 116 -5.12 -6.01 3.24
C SER A 116 -3.92 -5.16 2.79
N TYR A 117 -3.80 -3.93 3.30
CA TYR A 117 -2.75 -3.00 2.92
C TYR A 117 -1.47 -3.25 3.73
N PHE A 118 -0.31 -3.24 3.07
CA PHE A 118 0.99 -3.28 3.72
C PHE A 118 1.99 -2.35 3.01
N PRO A 119 2.68 -1.45 3.73
CA PRO A 119 3.62 -0.48 3.14
C PRO A 119 4.93 -1.14 2.70
N LEU A 120 5.05 -1.46 1.42
CA LEU A 120 6.18 -2.20 0.85
C LEU A 120 7.50 -1.43 0.82
N PHE A 121 7.48 -0.12 1.10
CA PHE A 121 8.71 0.66 1.23
C PHE A 121 9.41 0.38 2.57
N LEU A 122 8.71 -0.12 3.60
CA LEU A 122 9.36 -0.47 4.87
C LEU A 122 10.40 -1.54 4.60
N SER A 123 11.60 -1.36 5.13
CA SER A 123 12.69 -2.29 4.90
C SER A 123 12.31 -3.69 5.38
N LYS A 124 12.56 -4.68 4.52
CA LYS A 124 12.28 -6.08 4.85
C LYS A 124 13.13 -6.54 6.03
N ALA A 125 14.42 -6.18 6.03
CA ALA A 125 15.30 -6.43 7.17
C ALA A 125 14.77 -5.81 8.47
N PHE A 126 14.27 -4.57 8.40
CA PHE A 126 13.66 -3.90 9.55
C PHE A 126 12.41 -4.63 10.06
N MET A 127 11.51 -5.04 9.18
CA MET A 127 10.32 -5.80 9.56
C MET A 127 10.67 -7.16 10.18
N CYS A 128 11.64 -7.87 9.59
CA CYS A 128 12.16 -9.12 10.16
C CYS A 128 12.79 -8.88 11.54
N TYR A 129 13.56 -7.81 11.71
CA TYR A 129 14.16 -7.47 13.00
C TYR A 129 13.10 -7.13 14.06
N CYS A 130 12.06 -6.39 13.69
CA CYS A 130 10.97 -6.05 14.59
C CYS A 130 10.26 -7.30 15.13
N LEU A 131 10.03 -8.29 14.26
CA LEU A 131 9.26 -9.49 14.56
C LEU A 131 10.13 -10.65 15.09
N PHE A 132 11.38 -10.79 14.67
CA PHE A 132 12.18 -11.99 14.95
C PHE A 132 13.55 -11.69 15.57
N ASP A 133 13.75 -10.49 16.12
CA ASP A 133 15.02 -10.10 16.75
C ASP A 133 16.20 -10.13 15.75
N ALA A 134 17.42 -10.28 16.27
CA ALA A 134 18.67 -10.32 15.50
C ALA A 134 18.87 -11.61 14.67
N GLU A 135 17.83 -12.43 14.47
CA GLU A 135 17.89 -13.65 13.64
C GLU A 135 17.82 -13.37 12.12
N VAL A 136 17.90 -12.11 11.70
CA VAL A 136 17.84 -11.71 10.29
C VAL A 136 19.10 -12.18 9.55
N PRO A 137 18.98 -13.01 8.49
CA PRO A 137 20.13 -13.45 7.69
C PRO A 137 20.91 -12.28 7.08
N ASP A 138 22.24 -12.40 7.06
CA ASP A 138 23.13 -11.40 6.44
C ASP A 138 22.79 -11.11 4.97
N SER A 139 22.25 -12.09 4.23
CA SER A 139 21.80 -11.90 2.85
C SER A 139 20.63 -10.93 2.73
N ILE A 140 19.67 -10.99 3.66
CA ILE A 140 18.52 -10.08 3.70
C ILE A 140 18.97 -8.71 4.17
N LEU A 141 19.84 -8.66 5.19
CA LEU A 141 20.44 -7.40 5.66
C LEU A 141 21.15 -6.68 4.51
N LEU A 142 21.98 -7.39 3.74
CA LEU A 142 22.69 -6.82 2.61
C LEU A 142 21.74 -6.38 1.50
N GLU A 143 20.76 -7.22 1.11
CA GLU A 143 19.77 -6.85 0.09
C GLU A 143 19.00 -5.57 0.47
N SER A 144 18.54 -5.49 1.72
CA SER A 144 17.84 -4.31 2.25
C SER A 144 18.76 -3.10 2.34
N PHE A 145 20.02 -3.26 2.75
CA PHE A 145 21.00 -2.18 2.78
C PHE A 145 21.25 -1.58 1.39
N MET A 146 21.43 -2.43 0.37
CA MET A 146 21.60 -1.97 -1.01
C MET A 146 20.39 -1.19 -1.55
N LYS A 147 19.20 -1.40 -0.98
CA LYS A 147 17.98 -0.65 -1.32
C LYS A 147 17.73 0.57 -0.45
N TYR A 148 18.34 0.61 0.73
CA TYR A 148 18.35 1.78 1.58
C TYR A 148 19.19 2.91 0.98
N LEU A 149 20.33 2.54 0.37
CA LEU A 149 21.23 3.46 -0.31
C LEU A 149 20.62 4.11 -1.55
N SER A 150 21.12 5.29 -1.89
CA SER A 150 20.86 5.89 -3.21
C SER A 150 21.42 5.03 -4.32
N PRO A 151 20.88 5.10 -5.56
CA PRO A 151 21.40 4.32 -6.68
C PRO A 151 22.91 4.50 -6.91
N VAL A 152 23.45 5.69 -6.63
CA VAL A 152 24.88 6.00 -6.78
C VAL A 152 25.71 5.32 -5.68
N GLU A 153 25.27 5.41 -4.42
CA GLU A 153 25.93 4.74 -3.29
C GLU A 153 25.85 3.22 -3.42
N GLU A 154 24.71 2.69 -3.87
CA GLU A 154 24.53 1.27 -4.15
C GLU A 154 25.52 0.79 -5.22
N GLU A 155 25.65 1.51 -6.33
CA GLU A 155 26.60 1.17 -7.40
C GLU A 155 28.05 1.21 -6.87
N LEU A 156 28.39 2.23 -6.10
CA LEU A 156 29.69 2.36 -5.45
C LEU A 156 29.99 1.16 -4.53
N VAL A 157 29.03 0.76 -3.68
CA VAL A 157 29.19 -0.40 -2.80
C VAL A 157 29.33 -1.71 -3.59
N LYS A 158 28.57 -1.89 -4.69
CA LYS A 158 28.73 -3.06 -5.58
C LYS A 158 30.13 -3.11 -6.17
N ASP A 159 30.64 -1.98 -6.64
CA ASP A 159 31.96 -1.85 -7.21
C ASP A 159 33.06 -2.25 -6.21
N TYR A 160 32.94 -1.80 -4.96
CA TYR A 160 33.87 -2.18 -3.90
C TYR A 160 33.80 -3.67 -3.56
N LEU A 161 32.59 -4.24 -3.48
CA LEU A 161 32.40 -5.67 -3.21
C LEU A 161 32.96 -6.57 -4.33
N VAL A 162 32.93 -6.12 -5.59
CA VAL A 162 33.47 -6.87 -6.73
C VAL A 162 34.99 -6.77 -6.83
N LYS A 163 35.56 -5.60 -6.51
CA LYS A 163 36.98 -5.34 -6.71
C LYS A 163 37.89 -5.86 -5.59
N ASP A 164 37.33 -6.47 -4.54
CA ASP A 164 38.07 -6.92 -3.33
C ASP A 164 39.03 -5.81 -2.80
N CYS A 165 38.64 -4.55 -3.00
CA CYS A 165 39.48 -3.37 -2.75
C CYS A 165 39.32 -2.84 -1.32
N PHE A 166 38.65 -3.58 -0.44
CA PHE A 166 38.61 -3.22 0.96
C PHE A 166 39.97 -3.58 1.58
N PRO A 167 40.69 -2.65 2.23
CA PRO A 167 41.60 -3.09 3.28
C PRO A 167 40.78 -3.93 4.26
N GLU A 168 41.32 -5.06 4.75
CA GLU A 168 40.61 -6.11 5.54
C GLU A 168 39.75 -5.57 6.70
N ASN A 169 39.92 -4.31 7.10
CA ASN A 169 39.29 -3.65 8.23
C ASN A 169 38.00 -2.86 7.89
N GLU A 170 37.76 -2.47 6.62
CA GLU A 170 36.66 -1.55 6.24
C GLU A 170 35.33 -2.26 5.87
N ASN A 171 35.40 -3.53 5.46
CA ASN A 171 34.21 -4.33 5.14
C ASN A 171 33.34 -4.58 6.40
N ASP A 172 34.00 -4.69 7.56
CA ASP A 172 33.34 -4.79 8.85
C ASP A 172 32.77 -3.44 9.29
N GLU A 173 33.42 -2.31 9.01
CA GLU A 173 32.88 -0.98 9.38
C GLU A 173 31.55 -0.67 8.68
N CYS A 174 31.42 -0.95 7.39
CA CYS A 174 30.17 -0.68 6.65
C CYS A 174 29.01 -1.58 7.15
N LYS A 175 29.28 -2.87 7.36
CA LYS A 175 28.32 -3.81 7.95
C LYS A 175 27.98 -3.44 9.39
N ASN A 176 28.96 -3.03 10.18
CA ASN A 176 28.78 -2.62 11.58
C ASN A 176 28.05 -1.28 11.68
N SER A 177 28.22 -0.36 10.71
CA SER A 177 27.48 0.89 10.61
C SER A 177 26.00 0.65 10.33
N TRP A 178 25.67 -0.27 9.42
CA TRP A 178 24.28 -0.65 9.18
C TRP A 178 23.67 -1.46 10.32
N LYS A 179 24.40 -2.42 10.89
CA LYS A 179 23.97 -3.14 12.11
C LYS A 179 23.78 -2.16 13.28
N GLY A 180 24.63 -1.13 13.38
CA GLY A 180 24.50 -0.01 14.31
C GLY A 180 23.25 0.83 14.05
N SER A 181 22.96 1.15 12.80
CA SER A 181 21.72 1.85 12.40
C SER A 181 20.47 1.06 12.77
N ILE A 182 20.49 -0.27 12.60
CA ILE A 182 19.39 -1.17 13.04
C ILE A 182 19.32 -1.24 14.57
N ALA A 183 20.47 -1.28 15.27
CA ALA A 183 20.51 -1.26 16.73
C ALA A 183 20.01 0.08 17.31
N GLU A 184 20.28 1.21 16.66
CA GLU A 184 19.69 2.51 17.02
C GLU A 184 18.16 2.51 16.84
N GLN A 185 17.66 1.70 15.90
CA GLN A 185 16.22 1.46 15.69
C GLN A 185 15.60 0.52 16.72
N GLU A 186 16.38 -0.09 17.63
CA GLU A 186 15.87 -0.97 18.69
C GLU A 186 14.83 -0.23 19.57
N SER A 187 14.99 1.08 19.73
CA SER A 187 14.00 1.93 20.41
C SER A 187 12.66 1.99 19.66
N VAL A 188 12.68 2.14 18.33
CA VAL A 188 11.46 2.12 17.50
C VAL A 188 10.78 0.76 17.61
N ARG A 189 11.57 -0.31 17.50
CA ARG A 189 11.07 -1.69 17.58
C ARG A 189 10.29 -1.93 18.87
N ARG A 190 10.83 -1.52 20.02
CA ARG A 190 10.19 -1.74 21.32
C ARG A 190 8.86 -1.00 21.45
N ILE A 191 8.62 0.04 20.66
CA ILE A 191 7.43 0.88 20.72
C ILE A 191 6.40 0.51 19.64
N LEU A 192 6.86 0.03 18.48
CA LEU A 192 5.98 -0.45 17.42
C LEU A 192 5.24 -1.73 17.87
N VAL A 193 3.93 -1.62 18.02
CA VAL A 193 3.04 -2.74 18.44
C VAL A 193 2.77 -3.72 17.27
N VAL A 194 3.83 -4.17 16.60
CA VAL A 194 3.75 -5.03 15.40
C VAL A 194 3.71 -6.52 15.72
N GLU A 195 3.96 -6.91 16.96
CA GLU A 195 3.86 -8.29 17.44
C GLU A 195 2.49 -8.93 17.13
N ARG A 196 1.42 -8.12 17.11
CA ARG A 196 0.07 -8.58 16.71
C ARG A 196 0.02 -9.14 15.28
N LEU A 197 0.96 -8.79 14.41
CA LEU A 197 1.05 -9.34 13.06
C LEU A 197 1.40 -10.83 13.05
N LYS A 198 2.13 -11.34 14.07
CA LYS A 198 2.58 -12.75 14.12
C LYS A 198 1.44 -13.78 14.11
N GLN A 199 0.22 -13.36 14.42
CA GLN A 199 -0.95 -14.24 14.32
C GLN A 199 -1.31 -14.60 12.87
N TYR A 200 -0.82 -13.85 11.88
CA TYR A 200 -1.07 -14.07 10.47
C TYR A 200 0.08 -14.86 9.80
N PRO A 201 -0.22 -15.84 8.93
CA PRO A 201 0.79 -16.68 8.30
C PRO A 201 1.94 -15.93 7.60
N GLN A 202 1.63 -14.75 7.05
CA GLN A 202 2.56 -13.86 6.35
C GLN A 202 3.69 -13.33 7.26
N PHE A 203 3.50 -13.33 8.58
CA PHE A 203 4.45 -12.78 9.55
C PHE A 203 4.95 -13.81 10.58
N GLN A 204 4.80 -15.10 10.28
CA GLN A 204 5.26 -16.18 11.17
C GLN A 204 6.71 -16.60 10.92
N SER A 205 7.28 -16.22 9.78
CA SER A 205 8.69 -16.50 9.46
C SER A 205 9.25 -15.47 8.49
N ILE A 206 10.58 -15.41 8.42
CA ILE A 206 11.31 -14.55 7.47
C ILE A 206 10.93 -14.89 6.02
N SER A 207 10.77 -16.17 5.68
CA SER A 207 10.35 -16.60 4.33
C SER A 207 8.90 -16.23 4.04
N SER A 208 8.01 -16.25 5.04
CA SER A 208 6.65 -15.76 4.89
C SER A 208 6.61 -14.26 4.60
N ILE A 209 7.43 -13.46 5.28
CA ILE A 209 7.52 -12.01 5.02
C ILE A 209 8.04 -11.76 3.61
N GLN A 210 9.09 -12.48 3.20
CA GLN A 210 9.57 -12.42 1.82
C GLN A 210 8.43 -12.69 0.82
N GLY A 211 7.65 -13.75 1.05
CA GLY A 211 6.49 -14.10 0.23
C GLY A 211 5.43 -13.01 0.18
N LEU A 212 5.16 -12.31 1.29
CA LEU A 212 4.24 -11.17 1.33
C LEU A 212 4.75 -10.02 0.44
N TYR A 213 6.01 -9.61 0.61
CA TYR A 213 6.60 -8.53 -0.19
C TYR A 213 6.58 -8.89 -1.67
N ASP A 214 6.98 -10.11 -2.02
CA ASP A 214 6.97 -10.57 -3.40
C ASP A 214 5.56 -10.56 -3.96
N ALA A 215 4.58 -11.11 -3.24
CA ALA A 215 3.18 -11.17 -3.66
C ALA A 215 2.60 -9.79 -3.96
N CYS A 216 2.76 -8.86 -3.01
CA CYS A 216 2.19 -7.51 -3.08
C CYS A 216 2.98 -6.55 -3.99
N LYS A 217 4.25 -6.84 -4.30
CA LYS A 217 5.05 -5.98 -5.18
C LYS A 217 4.45 -5.95 -6.59
N PRO A 218 4.06 -4.77 -7.10
CA PRO A 218 3.47 -4.68 -8.42
C PRO A 218 4.51 -4.89 -9.51
N THR A 219 4.11 -5.61 -10.55
CA THR A 219 4.84 -5.71 -11.82
C THR A 219 3.84 -5.69 -12.96
N ASN A 220 4.24 -5.23 -14.14
CA ASN A 220 3.34 -5.15 -15.29
C ASN A 220 2.69 -6.52 -15.58
N LYS A 221 3.47 -7.60 -15.44
CA LYS A 221 2.99 -8.98 -15.58
C LYS A 221 1.87 -9.28 -14.58
N LYS A 222 2.10 -9.05 -13.30
CA LYS A 222 1.12 -9.33 -12.25
C LYS A 222 -0.16 -8.52 -12.42
N VAL A 223 -0.04 -7.23 -12.75
CA VAL A 223 -1.20 -6.36 -12.98
C VAL A 223 -2.01 -6.80 -14.21
N LEU A 224 -1.35 -7.32 -15.26
CA LEU A 224 -2.06 -7.89 -16.41
C LEU A 224 -2.80 -9.17 -16.04
N GLU A 225 -2.24 -9.99 -15.16
CA GLU A 225 -2.85 -11.25 -14.70
C GLU A 225 -4.07 -11.03 -13.80
N THR A 226 -4.23 -9.85 -13.18
CA THR A 226 -5.44 -9.52 -12.41
C THR A 226 -6.60 -9.01 -13.26
N LEU A 227 -6.38 -8.68 -14.55
CA LEU A 227 -7.46 -8.16 -15.39
C LEU A 227 -8.45 -9.26 -15.77
N GLU A 228 -9.72 -9.04 -15.47
CA GLU A 228 -10.81 -9.92 -15.88
C GLU A 228 -11.76 -9.18 -16.81
N ALA A 229 -11.87 -9.64 -18.05
CA ALA A 229 -12.61 -8.97 -19.10
C ALA A 229 -13.34 -9.99 -20.00
N HIS A 230 -14.54 -9.63 -20.45
CA HIS A 230 -15.37 -10.47 -21.31
C HIS A 230 -15.79 -9.70 -22.57
N PRO A 231 -14.86 -9.40 -23.51
CA PRO A 231 -15.17 -8.61 -24.71
C PRO A 231 -16.01 -9.40 -25.71
N ASN A 232 -17.16 -8.86 -26.09
CA ASN A 232 -18.12 -9.44 -27.03
C ASN A 232 -17.98 -8.85 -28.44
N THR A 233 -17.53 -7.59 -28.57
CA THR A 233 -17.38 -6.91 -29.86
C THR A 233 -15.91 -6.75 -30.29
N GLU A 234 -15.67 -6.43 -31.56
CA GLU A 234 -14.32 -6.14 -32.06
C GLU A 234 -13.73 -4.89 -31.40
N ALA A 235 -14.54 -3.86 -31.25
CA ALA A 235 -14.18 -2.62 -30.58
C ALA A 235 -13.75 -2.86 -29.12
N GLU A 236 -14.46 -3.72 -28.37
CA GLU A 236 -14.08 -4.11 -27.01
C GLU A 236 -12.78 -4.90 -26.97
N ARG A 237 -12.59 -5.84 -27.92
CA ARG A 237 -11.34 -6.60 -28.03
C ARG A 237 -10.16 -5.66 -28.31
N ASP A 238 -10.34 -4.65 -29.14
CA ASP A 238 -9.28 -3.69 -29.46
C ASP A 238 -8.98 -2.73 -28.31
N ALA A 239 -10.01 -2.21 -27.63
CA ALA A 239 -9.83 -1.43 -26.41
C ALA A 239 -9.07 -2.22 -25.32
N LEU A 240 -9.41 -3.50 -25.13
CA LEU A 240 -8.69 -4.36 -24.20
C LEU A 240 -7.23 -4.56 -24.62
N LYS A 241 -6.94 -4.80 -25.90
CA LYS A 241 -5.55 -4.89 -26.40
C LYS A 241 -4.78 -3.60 -26.17
N PHE A 242 -5.41 -2.44 -26.36
CA PHE A 242 -4.80 -1.15 -26.10
C PHE A 242 -4.48 -0.96 -24.62
N LEU A 243 -5.41 -1.29 -23.71
CA LEU A 243 -5.18 -1.26 -22.26
C LEU A 243 -4.02 -2.18 -21.86
N GLN A 244 -4.02 -3.43 -22.32
CA GLN A 244 -2.94 -4.36 -22.02
C GLN A 244 -1.60 -3.88 -22.57
N ARG A 245 -1.57 -3.32 -23.78
CA ARG A 245 -0.37 -2.70 -24.37
C ARG A 245 0.10 -1.52 -23.53
N TYR A 246 -0.81 -0.69 -23.03
CA TYR A 246 -0.50 0.45 -22.16
C TYR A 246 0.18 -0.04 -20.88
N ILE A 247 -0.44 -1.00 -20.17
CA ILE A 247 0.10 -1.56 -18.92
C ILE A 247 1.47 -2.21 -19.15
N ARG A 248 1.69 -2.95 -20.26
CA ARG A 248 3.02 -3.53 -20.58
C ARG A 248 4.13 -2.48 -20.71
N GLY A 249 3.79 -1.25 -21.12
CA GLY A 249 4.74 -0.18 -21.36
C GLY A 249 4.96 0.77 -20.18
N LEU A 250 4.30 0.57 -19.04
CA LEU A 250 4.47 1.43 -17.87
C LEU A 250 5.79 1.16 -17.17
N ASP A 251 6.48 2.21 -16.75
CA ASP A 251 7.51 2.11 -15.72
C ASP A 251 6.89 1.85 -14.34
N ASN A 252 7.73 1.60 -13.33
CA ASN A 252 7.25 1.30 -11.98
C ASN A 252 6.44 2.46 -11.38
N ALA A 253 6.86 3.71 -11.61
CA ALA A 253 6.18 4.88 -11.05
C ALA A 253 4.75 5.02 -11.60
N LYS A 254 4.59 4.92 -12.93
CA LYS A 254 3.26 4.96 -13.56
C LYS A 254 2.44 3.71 -13.30
N LEU A 255 3.06 2.54 -13.15
CA LEU A 255 2.37 1.31 -12.77
C LEU A 255 1.74 1.42 -11.37
N ILE A 256 2.47 2.01 -10.42
CA ILE A 256 1.95 2.31 -9.08
C ILE A 256 0.76 3.27 -9.17
N GLN A 257 0.85 4.34 -9.98
CA GLN A 257 -0.30 5.23 -10.17
C GLN A 257 -1.48 4.51 -10.82
N PHE A 258 -1.26 3.65 -11.82
CA PHE A 258 -2.33 2.84 -12.41
C PHE A 258 -3.04 1.97 -11.37
N LEU A 259 -2.29 1.34 -10.46
CA LEU A 259 -2.87 0.56 -9.38
C LEU A 259 -3.63 1.41 -8.37
N ARG A 260 -3.10 2.57 -7.99
CA ARG A 260 -3.84 3.50 -7.12
C ARG A 260 -5.13 3.94 -7.78
N PHE A 261 -5.12 4.23 -9.08
CA PHE A 261 -6.31 4.64 -9.82
C PHE A 261 -7.39 3.55 -9.83
N THR A 262 -6.99 2.30 -10.08
CA THR A 262 -7.92 1.17 -10.22
C THR A 262 -8.32 0.53 -8.89
N THR A 263 -7.51 0.67 -7.84
CA THR A 263 -7.68 -0.07 -6.59
C THR A 263 -7.57 0.78 -5.33
N ALA A 264 -7.24 2.07 -5.39
CA ALA A 264 -6.89 2.92 -4.25
C ALA A 264 -5.68 2.42 -3.41
N SER A 265 -4.79 1.61 -3.99
CA SER A 265 -3.59 1.08 -3.33
C SER A 265 -2.37 1.13 -4.26
N ASP A 266 -1.20 1.42 -3.69
CA ASP A 266 0.10 1.32 -4.36
C ASP A 266 0.72 -0.09 -4.30
N ALA A 267 0.13 -0.99 -3.50
CA ALA A 267 0.45 -2.41 -3.43
C ALA A 267 -0.59 -3.27 -4.16
N LEU A 268 -0.16 -4.42 -4.68
CA LEU A 268 -1.03 -5.41 -5.29
C LEU A 268 -1.77 -6.21 -4.22
N ILE A 269 -2.99 -5.77 -3.93
CA ILE A 269 -3.86 -6.36 -2.89
C ILE A 269 -5.16 -6.93 -3.48
N ALA A 270 -5.51 -6.53 -4.70
CA ALA A 270 -6.68 -7.01 -5.41
C ALA A 270 -6.28 -8.20 -6.29
N ASN A 271 -7.02 -9.31 -6.14
CA ASN A 271 -6.81 -10.50 -6.97
C ASN A 271 -7.43 -10.35 -8.37
N LYS A 272 -8.33 -9.37 -8.54
CA LYS A 272 -9.09 -9.11 -9.74
C LYS A 272 -9.29 -7.61 -9.92
N ILE A 273 -9.14 -7.13 -11.16
CA ILE A 273 -9.62 -5.84 -11.65
C ILE A 273 -10.58 -6.16 -12.79
N GLU A 274 -11.88 -5.94 -12.56
CA GLU A 274 -12.91 -6.20 -13.57
C GLU A 274 -12.87 -5.10 -14.64
N ILE A 275 -13.02 -5.49 -15.90
CA ILE A 275 -13.13 -4.55 -17.02
C ILE A 275 -14.56 -4.58 -17.54
N ALA A 276 -15.28 -3.47 -17.35
CA ALA A 276 -16.55 -3.24 -18.05
C ALA A 276 -16.32 -2.32 -19.24
N PHE A 277 -16.91 -2.65 -20.38
CA PHE A 277 -16.79 -1.83 -21.57
C PHE A 277 -17.92 -0.81 -21.64
N THR A 278 -17.59 0.44 -21.92
CA THR A 278 -18.56 1.54 -22.06
C THR A 278 -18.49 2.15 -23.46
N ARG A 279 -19.52 2.91 -23.83
CA ARG A 279 -19.57 3.64 -25.11
C ARG A 279 -19.45 5.15 -24.92
N LEU A 280 -18.61 5.58 -23.97
CA LEU A 280 -18.38 7.00 -23.75
C LEU A 280 -17.61 7.60 -24.93
N GLU A 281 -18.09 8.71 -25.48
CA GLU A 281 -17.54 9.34 -26.68
C GLU A 281 -17.30 10.84 -26.46
N GLY A 282 -16.53 11.45 -27.38
CA GLY A 282 -16.24 12.88 -27.35
C GLY A 282 -15.58 13.32 -26.04
N ALA A 283 -16.06 14.44 -25.48
CA ALA A 283 -15.51 15.01 -24.24
C ALA A 283 -15.72 14.12 -22.99
N ALA A 284 -16.63 13.13 -23.05
CA ALA A 284 -16.87 12.19 -21.97
C ALA A 284 -16.00 10.93 -22.05
N CYS A 285 -15.27 10.72 -23.16
CA CYS A 285 -14.44 9.54 -23.37
C CYS A 285 -13.25 9.53 -22.38
N ARG A 286 -13.39 8.74 -21.31
CA ARG A 286 -12.35 8.54 -20.30
C ARG A 286 -12.52 7.19 -19.60
N PRO A 287 -11.44 6.56 -19.12
CA PRO A 287 -11.53 5.47 -18.16
C PRO A 287 -12.14 5.96 -16.84
N ILE A 288 -12.97 5.15 -16.20
CA ILE A 288 -13.55 5.43 -14.88
C ILE A 288 -13.27 4.23 -13.98
N ALA A 289 -12.77 4.48 -12.77
CA ALA A 289 -12.42 3.42 -11.82
C ALA A 289 -13.30 3.46 -10.58
N HIS A 290 -13.73 2.27 -10.16
CA HIS A 290 -14.49 2.01 -8.95
C HIS A 290 -13.65 1.15 -8.02
N THR A 291 -13.00 1.78 -7.04
CA THR A 291 -11.95 1.16 -6.24
C THR A 291 -12.48 0.19 -5.17
N CYS A 292 -13.78 0.27 -4.81
CA CYS A 292 -14.43 -0.62 -3.85
C CYS A 292 -14.60 -2.06 -4.35
N GLY A 293 -14.96 -2.24 -5.63
CA GLY A 293 -15.15 -3.55 -6.29
C GLY A 293 -14.17 -3.77 -7.45
N PRO A 294 -12.91 -3.31 -7.30
CA PRO A 294 -11.99 -2.91 -8.37
C PRO A 294 -12.50 -3.07 -9.80
N LEU A 295 -13.40 -2.17 -10.23
CA LEU A 295 -13.98 -2.17 -11.58
C LEU A 295 -13.40 -1.00 -12.37
N LEU A 296 -12.91 -1.27 -13.57
CA LEU A 296 -12.46 -0.27 -14.54
C LEU A 296 -13.41 -0.25 -15.73
N GLU A 297 -14.17 0.83 -15.84
CA GLU A 297 -14.93 1.14 -17.04
C GLU A 297 -13.98 1.65 -18.12
N LEU A 298 -13.92 0.90 -19.22
CA LEU A 298 -13.07 1.15 -20.36
C LEU A 298 -13.91 1.50 -21.59
N PRO A 299 -13.84 2.74 -22.11
CA PRO A 299 -14.49 3.07 -23.36
C PRO A 299 -14.00 2.17 -24.51
N CYS A 300 -14.92 1.50 -25.21
CA CYS A 300 -14.60 0.71 -26.40
C CYS A 300 -14.58 1.55 -27.68
N THR A 301 -14.70 2.86 -27.55
CA THR A 301 -14.81 3.86 -28.63
C THR A 301 -13.46 4.45 -29.03
N TYR A 302 -12.36 4.04 -28.39
CA TYR A 302 -11.01 4.44 -28.80
C TYR A 302 -10.72 3.94 -30.21
N SER A 303 -10.41 4.86 -31.12
CA SER A 303 -10.10 4.54 -32.52
C SER A 303 -8.72 3.90 -32.65
N ASN A 304 -7.82 4.18 -31.69
CA ASN A 304 -6.44 3.68 -31.69
C ASN A 304 -5.82 3.74 -30.30
N PHE A 305 -4.64 3.11 -30.16
CA PHE A 305 -3.86 3.09 -28.92
C PHE A 305 -3.44 4.48 -28.41
N VAL A 306 -3.24 5.47 -29.30
CA VAL A 306 -2.76 6.81 -28.91
C VAL A 306 -3.81 7.52 -28.06
N GLU A 307 -5.08 7.43 -28.44
CA GLU A 307 -6.19 8.03 -27.68
C GLU A 307 -6.30 7.44 -26.27
N LEU A 308 -6.26 6.11 -26.14
CA LEU A 308 -6.28 5.45 -24.83
C LEU A 308 -5.08 5.90 -23.98
N ARG A 309 -3.89 5.93 -24.57
CA ARG A 309 -2.66 6.34 -23.87
C ARG A 309 -2.73 7.78 -23.38
N GLU A 310 -3.26 8.69 -24.20
CA GLU A 310 -3.44 10.10 -23.84
C GLU A 310 -4.40 10.24 -22.64
N GLN A 311 -5.54 9.55 -22.68
CA GLN A 311 -6.51 9.60 -21.58
C GLN A 311 -5.93 9.07 -20.27
N PHE A 312 -5.27 7.91 -20.30
CA PHE A 312 -4.64 7.39 -19.08
C PHE A 312 -3.52 8.31 -18.57
N ASN A 313 -2.66 8.85 -19.43
CA ASN A 313 -1.62 9.78 -18.97
C ASN A 313 -2.21 11.02 -18.31
N ASN A 314 -3.26 11.62 -18.89
CA ASN A 314 -3.96 12.77 -18.30
C ASN A 314 -4.58 12.49 -16.92
N ILE A 315 -4.90 11.23 -16.63
CA ILE A 315 -5.39 10.78 -15.32
C ILE A 315 -4.20 10.52 -14.38
N LEU A 316 -3.24 9.71 -14.82
CA LEU A 316 -2.14 9.22 -13.99
C LEU A 316 -1.09 10.27 -13.66
N ASP A 317 -0.98 11.33 -14.45
CA ASP A 317 -0.05 12.45 -14.21
C ASP A 317 -0.60 13.44 -13.16
N ARG A 318 -1.80 13.22 -12.60
CA ARG A 318 -2.35 14.01 -11.49
C ARG A 318 -1.78 13.54 -10.15
N ASN A 319 -1.38 14.48 -9.30
CA ASN A 319 -0.83 14.18 -7.97
C ASN A 319 -1.88 13.72 -6.95
N THR A 320 -3.14 14.11 -7.15
CA THR A 320 -4.29 13.83 -6.29
C THR A 320 -5.53 13.54 -7.14
N TRP A 321 -6.30 12.53 -6.74
CA TRP A 321 -7.63 12.24 -7.28
C TRP A 321 -8.64 12.42 -6.15
N GLU A 322 -9.59 13.34 -6.33
CA GLU A 322 -10.74 13.44 -5.42
C GLU A 322 -11.55 12.15 -5.55
N MET A 323 -11.88 11.55 -4.41
CA MET A 323 -12.71 10.34 -4.37
C MET A 323 -14.16 10.78 -4.51
N ASP A 324 -14.59 11.04 -5.74
CA ASP A 324 -15.98 11.35 -6.03
C ASP A 324 -16.82 10.07 -6.09
N ILE A 325 -18.07 10.15 -5.61
CA ILE A 325 -19.10 9.18 -6.03
C ILE A 325 -19.44 9.56 -7.47
N MET A 326 -19.12 8.71 -8.45
CA MET A 326 -19.68 8.82 -9.78
C MET A 326 -20.61 7.64 -10.06
#